data_AF-A0KYT5-F1
#
_entry.id   AF-A0KYT5-F1
#
_cell.length_a   1.000
_cell.length_b   1.000
_cell.length_c   1.000
_cell.angle_alpha   90.00
_cell.angle_beta   90.00
_cell.angle_gamma   90.00
#
_symmetry.space_group_name_H-M   'P 1'
#
loop_
_entity.id
_entity.type
_entity.pdbx_description
1 polymer ?
#
loop_
_entity_poly.entity_id
_entity_poly.type
_entity_poly.pdbx_seq_one_letter_code
_entity_poly.pdbx_strand_id
1 'polypeptide(L)'
;MYFTKEQMLERINGKFSDTYSNSGCNTSIARIRKGDPAQAEDYLHGLLKDYKLHRKCILSCSFISKSSVATEFSKIQRGESVPGHIIQLLWIISSFAHAVRDMNAIPIIYCAD
;
A
#
# COMPACT_ATOMS: atom_id res chain seq x y z
N MET A 1 -1.79 -5.78 -2.82
CA MET A 1 -2.40 -6.35 -4.05
C MET A 1 -1.39 -6.07 -5.15
N TYR A 2 -1.10 -7.02 -6.04
CA TYR A 2 -0.11 -6.80 -7.12
C TYR A 2 -0.62 -5.92 -8.28
N PHE A 3 -1.81 -5.34 -8.13
CA PHE A 3 -2.44 -4.49 -9.14
C PHE A 3 -3.05 -3.26 -8.45
N THR A 4 -2.99 -2.12 -9.13
CA THR A 4 -3.63 -0.89 -8.66
C THR A 4 -5.12 -0.88 -8.99
N LYS A 5 -5.88 0.06 -8.39
CA LYS A 5 -7.30 0.26 -8.70
C LYS A 5 -7.49 0.49 -10.20
N GLU A 6 -6.64 1.31 -10.79
CA GLU A 6 -6.68 1.72 -12.19
C GLU A 6 -6.43 0.53 -13.12
N GLN A 7 -5.42 -0.30 -12.83
CA GLN A 7 -5.13 -1.51 -13.58
C GLN A 7 -6.28 -2.53 -13.52
N MET A 8 -6.98 -2.59 -12.39
CA MET A 8 -8.15 -3.45 -12.25
C MET A 8 -9.34 -2.91 -13.06
N LEU A 9 -9.59 -1.60 -13.02
CA LEU A 9 -10.66 -0.96 -13.79
C LEU A 9 -10.45 -1.05 -15.30
N GLU A 10 -9.22 -0.84 -15.77
CA GLU A 10 -8.86 -1.01 -17.18
C GLU A 10 -9.19 -2.43 -17.66
N ARG A 11 -8.86 -3.43 -16.84
CA ARG A 11 -9.11 -4.84 -17.18
C ARG A 11 -10.58 -5.21 -17.16
N ILE A 12 -11.36 -4.61 -16.25
CA ILE A 12 -12.82 -4.76 -16.18
C ILE A 12 -13.47 -4.14 -17.40
N ASN A 13 -13.20 -2.85 -17.64
CA ASN A 13 -13.86 -2.06 -18.67
C ASN A 13 -13.43 -2.45 -20.09
N GLY A 14 -12.22 -2.95 -20.27
CA GLY A 14 -11.77 -3.53 -21.53
C GLY A 14 -12.06 -5.03 -21.58
N LYS A 15 -11.05 -5.82 -21.24
CA LYS A 15 -11.01 -7.28 -21.51
C LYS A 15 -12.22 -8.06 -21.00
N PHE A 16 -12.83 -7.67 -19.87
CA PHE A 16 -13.96 -8.40 -19.29
C PHE A 16 -15.33 -7.92 -19.80
N SER A 17 -15.46 -6.67 -20.22
CA SER A 17 -16.66 -6.18 -20.89
C SER A 17 -16.88 -6.81 -22.28
N ASP A 18 -15.82 -7.37 -22.88
CA ASP A 18 -15.89 -8.05 -24.17
C ASP A 18 -16.44 -9.49 -24.10
N THR A 19 -16.75 -10.06 -25.27
CA THR A 19 -17.07 -11.47 -25.43
C THR A 19 -15.81 -12.34 -25.60
N TYR A 20 -15.94 -13.67 -25.44
CA TYR A 20 -14.83 -14.58 -25.74
C TYR A 20 -14.52 -14.60 -27.24
N SER A 21 -13.23 -14.71 -27.58
CA SER A 21 -12.76 -14.95 -28.94
C SER A 21 -12.01 -16.28 -28.94
N ASN A 22 -12.30 -17.16 -29.90
CA ASN A 22 -11.66 -18.46 -30.05
C ASN A 22 -11.13 -18.60 -31.48
N SER A 23 -9.81 -18.74 -31.64
CA SER A 23 -9.14 -18.95 -32.93
C SER A 23 -9.58 -17.97 -34.03
N GLY A 24 -9.76 -16.69 -33.68
CA GLY A 24 -10.18 -15.64 -34.61
C GLY A 24 -11.71 -15.48 -34.78
N CYS A 25 -12.51 -16.38 -34.21
CA CYS A 25 -13.97 -16.26 -34.19
C CYS A 25 -14.44 -15.59 -32.89
N ASN A 26 -15.11 -14.44 -33.03
CA ASN A 26 -15.80 -13.81 -31.90
C ASN A 26 -17.06 -14.59 -31.55
N THR A 27 -17.19 -14.96 -30.28
CA THR A 27 -18.39 -15.63 -29.76
C THR A 27 -19.38 -14.60 -29.24
N SER A 28 -20.63 -15.00 -29.04
CA SER A 28 -21.64 -14.21 -28.31
C SER A 28 -21.64 -14.48 -26.81
N ILE A 29 -20.58 -15.10 -26.28
CA ILE A 29 -20.49 -15.47 -24.86
C ILE A 29 -19.83 -14.31 -24.11
N ALA A 30 -20.59 -13.63 -23.27
CA ALA A 30 -20.08 -12.59 -22.37
C ALA A 30 -19.06 -13.17 -21.38
N ARG A 31 -17.99 -12.42 -21.10
CA ARG A 31 -16.98 -12.82 -20.10
C ARG A 31 -17.44 -12.55 -18.67
N ILE A 32 -18.24 -11.50 -18.47
CA ILE A 32 -18.87 -11.21 -17.19
C ILE A 32 -20.16 -12.02 -17.08
N ARG A 33 -20.17 -12.95 -16.12
CA ARG A 33 -21.31 -13.84 -15.88
C ARG A 33 -22.39 -13.22 -14.98
N LYS A 34 -21.98 -12.33 -14.06
CA LYS A 34 -22.85 -11.70 -13.05
C LYS A 34 -22.30 -10.32 -12.67
N GLY A 35 -23.21 -9.43 -12.32
CA GLY A 35 -22.89 -8.06 -11.89
C GLY A 35 -22.84 -7.06 -13.04
N ASP A 36 -22.68 -5.80 -12.68
CA ASP A 36 -22.60 -4.66 -13.60
C ASP A 36 -21.17 -4.07 -13.57
N PRO A 37 -20.43 -4.06 -14.70
CA PRO A 37 -19.11 -3.44 -14.79
C PRO A 37 -19.12 -1.95 -14.40
N ALA A 38 -20.23 -1.25 -14.65
CA ALA A 38 -20.33 0.18 -14.35
C ALA A 38 -20.24 0.47 -12.84
N GLN A 39 -20.60 -0.51 -11.99
CA GLN A 39 -20.52 -0.39 -10.53
C GLN A 39 -19.15 -0.78 -9.95
N ALA A 40 -18.23 -1.26 -10.78
CA ALA A 40 -16.94 -1.78 -10.32
C ALA A 40 -16.08 -0.70 -9.64
N GLU A 41 -16.11 0.54 -10.13
CA GLU A 41 -15.34 1.63 -9.56
C GLU A 41 -15.77 1.97 -8.14
N ASP A 42 -17.07 2.18 -7.94
CA ASP A 42 -17.63 2.48 -6.62
C ASP A 42 -17.38 1.34 -5.63
N TYR A 43 -17.53 0.10 -6.09
CA TYR A 43 -17.24 -1.07 -5.28
C TYR A 43 -15.76 -1.12 -4.86
N LEU A 44 -14.81 -0.96 -5.80
CA LEU A 44 -13.39 -0.96 -5.50
C LEU A 44 -13.01 0.20 -4.57
N HIS A 45 -13.61 1.37 -4.75
CA HIS A 45 -13.39 2.51 -3.88
C HIS A 45 -13.89 2.26 -2.45
N GLY A 46 -15.06 1.62 -2.29
CA GLY A 46 -15.55 1.17 -0.98
C GLY A 46 -14.64 0.11 -0.36
N LEU A 47 -14.21 -0.88 -1.15
CA LEU A 47 -13.34 -1.96 -0.72
C LEU A 47 -11.99 -1.44 -0.18
N LEU A 48 -11.35 -0.51 -0.88
CA LEU A 48 -10.07 0.06 -0.46
C LEU A 48 -10.14 0.87 0.85
N LYS A 49 -11.34 1.34 1.22
CA LYS A 49 -11.59 2.02 2.49
C LYS A 49 -11.88 1.07 3.64
N ASP A 50 -12.11 -0.22 3.38
CA ASP A 50 -12.37 -1.20 4.43
C ASP A 50 -11.11 -1.46 5.26
N TYR A 51 -11.16 -1.10 6.53
CA TYR A 51 -10.09 -1.30 7.50
C TYR A 51 -9.71 -2.78 7.69
N LYS A 52 -10.62 -3.71 7.38
CA LYS A 52 -10.35 -5.16 7.44
C LYS A 52 -9.35 -5.61 6.38
N LEU A 53 -9.21 -4.82 5.30
CA LEU A 53 -8.30 -5.10 4.20
C LEU A 53 -6.95 -4.40 4.36
N HIS A 54 -6.82 -3.52 5.35
CA HIS A 54 -5.55 -2.86 5.66
C HIS A 54 -4.63 -3.83 6.39
N ARG A 55 -3.57 -4.26 5.70
CA ARG A 55 -2.47 -5.00 6.35
C ARG A 55 -1.62 -3.99 7.10
N LYS A 56 -1.47 -4.16 8.41
CA LYS A 56 -0.61 -3.32 9.24
C LYS A 56 0.60 -4.15 9.69
N CYS A 57 1.79 -3.58 9.59
CA CYS A 57 3.00 -4.16 10.18
C CYS A 57 3.43 -3.25 11.32
N ILE A 58 3.54 -3.83 12.52
CA ILE A 58 3.79 -3.08 13.75
C ILE A 58 5.19 -3.41 14.25
N LEU A 59 6.04 -2.39 14.36
CA LEU A 59 7.30 -2.45 15.07
C LEU A 59 7.10 -1.86 16.47
N SER A 60 7.23 -2.68 17.50
CA SER A 60 7.09 -2.24 18.89
C SER A 60 8.46 -1.99 19.50
N CYS A 61 8.74 -0.74 19.84
CA CYS A 61 10.02 -0.30 20.40
C CYS A 61 9.82 0.26 21.81
N SER A 62 10.27 -0.48 22.82
CA SER A 62 10.22 -0.07 24.23
C SER A 62 11.32 0.91 24.65
N PHE A 63 12.27 1.20 23.75
CA PHE A 63 13.49 1.95 24.06
C PHE A 63 13.61 3.27 23.30
N ILE A 64 12.67 3.59 22.40
CA ILE A 64 12.65 4.86 21.67
C ILE A 64 11.37 5.60 22.04
N SER A 65 11.46 6.92 22.21
CA SER A 65 10.28 7.78 22.27
C SER A 65 10.09 8.53 20.96
N LYS A 66 8.83 8.84 20.63
CA LYS A 66 8.49 9.60 19.41
C LYS A 66 9.14 10.99 19.42
N SER A 67 9.16 11.64 20.57
CA SER A 67 9.75 12.97 20.76
C SER A 67 11.27 12.97 20.52
N SER A 68 11.96 11.95 21.02
CA SER A 68 13.41 11.78 20.82
C SER A 68 13.74 11.60 19.34
N VAL A 69 13.01 10.71 18.65
CA VAL A 69 13.19 10.46 17.21
C VAL A 69 12.94 11.74 16.40
N ALA A 70 11.86 12.48 16.69
CA ALA A 70 11.55 13.73 16.01
C ALA A 70 12.64 14.80 16.21
N THR A 71 13.16 14.92 17.44
CA THR A 71 14.21 15.88 17.78
C THR A 71 15.48 15.62 16.97
N GLU A 72 15.95 14.37 16.96
CA GLU A 72 17.16 13.98 16.21
C GLU A 72 16.97 14.13 14.70
N PHE A 73 15.78 13.83 14.16
CA PHE A 73 15.45 14.13 12.77
C PHE A 73 15.54 15.63 12.45
N SER A 74 15.01 16.49 13.32
CA SER A 74 15.08 17.95 13.12
C SER A 74 16.52 18.46 13.18
N LYS A 75 17.38 17.88 14.02
CA LYS A 75 18.83 18.20 14.03
C LYS A 75 19.47 17.90 12.66
N ILE A 76 19.21 16.71 12.11
CA ILE A 76 19.71 16.32 10.77
C ILE A 76 19.21 17.30 9.71
N GLN A 77 17.94 17.70 9.75
CA GLN A 77 17.39 18.68 8.79
C GLN A 77 18.07 20.04 8.86
N ARG A 78 18.54 20.47 10.04
CA ARG A 78 19.28 21.71 10.24
C ARG A 78 20.79 21.58 9.94
N GLY A 79 21.26 20.39 9.56
CA GLY A 79 22.69 20.12 9.33
C GLY A 79 23.49 20.01 10.63
N GLU A 80 22.84 19.78 11.77
CA GLU A 80 23.52 19.60 13.06
C GLU A 80 24.08 18.18 13.20
N SER A 81 25.13 18.05 14.02
CA SER A 81 25.76 16.76 14.30
C SER A 81 24.83 15.88 15.16
N VAL A 82 24.64 14.64 14.71
CA VAL A 82 23.85 13.61 15.41
C VAL A 82 24.74 12.37 15.61
N PRO A 83 24.68 11.70 16.78
CA PRO A 83 25.51 10.52 17.03
C PRO A 83 25.30 9.41 16.00
N GLY A 84 26.38 8.72 15.62
CA GLY A 84 26.33 7.69 14.57
C GLY A 84 25.32 6.55 14.84
N HIS A 85 25.18 6.12 16.10
CA HIS A 85 24.20 5.09 16.48
C HIS A 85 22.74 5.56 16.29
N ILE A 86 22.47 6.86 16.42
CA ILE A 86 21.16 7.44 16.14
C ILE A 86 20.90 7.46 14.63
N ILE A 87 21.90 7.83 13.82
CA ILE A 87 21.80 7.79 12.36
C ILE A 87 21.47 6.35 11.89
N GLN A 88 22.16 5.35 12.46
CA GLN A 88 21.90 3.94 12.17
C GLN A 88 20.47 3.53 12.55
N LEU A 89 19.98 3.94 13.72
CA LEU A 89 18.60 3.68 14.13
C LEU A 89 17.59 4.29 13.14
N LEU A 90 17.82 5.53 12.70
CA LEU A 90 16.95 6.19 11.72
C LEU A 90 16.98 5.48 10.37
N TRP A 91 18.13 4.95 9.95
CA TRP A 91 18.24 4.13 8.76
C TRP A 91 17.43 2.84 8.88
N ILE A 92 17.50 2.14 10.01
CA ILE A 92 16.70 0.93 10.26
C ILE A 92 15.21 1.24 10.20
N ILE A 93 14.76 2.33 10.84
CA ILE A 93 13.36 2.79 10.81
C ILE A 93 12.92 3.10 9.37
N SER A 94 13.77 3.76 8.60
CA SER A 94 13.50 4.07 7.20
C SER A 94 13.38 2.80 6.35
N SER A 95 14.36 1.89 6.45
CA SER A 95 14.35 0.61 5.74
C SER A 95 13.12 -0.24 6.09
N PHE A 96 12.72 -0.26 7.36
CA PHE A 96 11.47 -0.91 7.79
C PHE A 96 10.26 -0.30 7.09
N ALA A 97 10.12 1.03 7.10
CA ALA A 97 8.98 1.69 6.48
C ALA A 97 8.91 1.43 4.97
N HIS A 98 10.06 1.40 4.29
CA HIS A 98 10.14 1.05 2.87
C HIS A 98 9.75 -0.40 2.61
N ALA A 99 10.35 -1.36 3.31
CA ALA A 99 10.04 -2.79 3.14
C ALA A 99 8.56 -3.12 3.39
N VAL A 100 7.95 -2.49 4.40
CA VAL A 100 6.52 -2.69 4.72
C VAL A 100 5.61 -2.12 3.62
N ARG A 101 5.97 -0.96 3.05
CA ARG A 101 5.22 -0.39 1.92
C ARG A 101 5.30 -1.26 0.67
N ASP A 102 6.47 -1.86 0.39
CA ASP A 102 6.64 -2.79 -0.73
C ASP A 102 5.74 -4.04 -0.57
N MET A 103 5.48 -4.45 0.67
CA MET A 103 4.54 -5.52 1.00
C MET A 103 3.06 -5.10 0.97
N ASN A 104 2.75 -3.87 0.51
CA ASN A 104 1.41 -3.28 0.54
C ASN A 104 0.78 -3.28 1.95
N ALA A 105 1.60 -3.00 2.96
CA ALA A 105 1.16 -2.87 4.34
C ALA A 105 1.46 -1.45 4.86
N ILE A 106 0.73 -1.05 5.91
CA ILE A 106 0.91 0.23 6.60
C ILE A 106 1.95 0.01 7.71
N PRO A 107 3.11 0.68 7.67
CA PRO A 107 4.07 0.64 8.76
C PRO A 107 3.56 1.44 9.94
N ILE A 108 3.56 0.84 11.12
CA ILE A 108 3.28 1.49 12.39
C ILE A 108 4.44 1.21 13.33
N ILE A 109 4.94 2.26 13.97
CA ILE A 109 5.97 2.15 15.00
C ILE A 109 5.35 2.59 16.32
N TYR A 110 5.27 1.68 17.27
CA TYR A 110 4.93 2.00 18.64
C TYR A 110 6.20 2.34 19.39
N CYS A 111 6.23 3.53 19.97
CA CYS A 111 7.31 4.04 20.78
C CYS A 111 6.94 3.90 22.26
N ALA A 112 7.94 3.90 23.13
CA ALA A 112 7.74 4.28 24.52
C ALA A 112 7.24 5.73 24.60
N ASP A 113 6.52 6.05 25.67
CA ASP A 113 6.02 7.40 25.94
C ASP A 113 7.14 8.46 25.91
#